data_AF-A0A6I2VS37-F1
#
_entry.id   AF-A0A6I2VS37-F1
#
_cell.length_a   1.000
_cell.length_b   1.000
_cell.length_c   1.000
_cell.angle_alpha   90.00
_cell.angle_beta   90.00
_cell.angle_gamma   90.00
#
_symmetry.space_group_name_H-M   'P 1'
#
loop_
_entity.id
_entity.type
_entity.pdbx_description
1 polymer ?
#
loop_
_entity_poly.entity_id
_entity_poly.type
_entity_poly.pdbx_seq_one_letter_code
_entity_poly.pdbx_strand_id
1 'polypeptide(L)'
;MSRWFGNRELSWLDFNERVLSLARETSVPLLERVKFCAIFSGNLDEFFQVRVAALKGQVAAGVPSSAADGLSPTRQLNAVGQRVESLVKEQERILLEDLLPLLAEQGITVCRWHELTTDEQSQLSQFFDRQLFPVLTPLAVDPAHPFPYIS
;
A
#
# COMPACT_ATOMS: atom_id res chain seq x y z
N MET A 1 -6.12 -29.50 17.81
CA MET A 1 -7.08 -28.54 18.38
C MET A 1 -6.37 -27.21 18.64
N SER A 2 -6.83 -26.16 17.94
CA SER A 2 -6.78 -24.73 18.31
C SER A 2 -5.41 -24.05 18.49
N ARG A 3 -4.87 -23.43 17.42
CA ARG A 3 -3.68 -22.55 17.51
C ARG A 3 -3.83 -21.18 16.81
N TRP A 4 -5.02 -20.84 16.32
CA TRP A 4 -5.26 -19.69 15.43
C TRP A 4 -5.93 -18.47 16.09
N PHE A 5 -5.85 -18.31 17.42
CA PHE A 5 -6.42 -17.16 18.13
C PHE A 5 -5.36 -16.25 18.80
N GLY A 6 -4.11 -16.30 18.36
CA GLY A 6 -2.98 -15.69 19.10
C GLY A 6 -2.89 -14.17 18.98
N ASN A 7 -2.56 -13.65 17.80
CA ASN A 7 -2.18 -12.24 17.64
C ASN A 7 -3.21 -11.46 16.82
N ARG A 8 -3.75 -10.38 17.38
CA ARG A 8 -4.78 -9.54 16.74
C ARG A 8 -4.30 -8.90 15.44
N GLU A 9 -3.03 -8.52 15.35
CA GLU A 9 -2.49 -7.81 14.21
C GLU A 9 -2.19 -8.75 13.04
N LEU A 10 -1.63 -9.92 13.32
CA LEU A 10 -1.47 -10.96 12.30
C LEU A 10 -2.83 -11.47 11.81
N SER A 11 -3.81 -11.63 12.71
CA SER A 11 -5.17 -12.00 12.31
C SER A 11 -5.84 -10.95 11.42
N TRP A 12 -5.53 -9.66 11.65
CA TRP A 12 -5.97 -8.58 10.79
C TRP A 12 -5.31 -8.66 9.41
N LEU A 13 -4.00 -8.96 9.34
CA LEU A 13 -3.30 -9.17 8.07
C LEU A 13 -3.84 -10.37 7.29
N ASP A 14 -4.22 -11.45 7.98
CA ASP A 14 -4.87 -12.62 7.35
C ASP A 14 -6.28 -12.30 6.85
N PHE A 15 -6.96 -11.33 7.47
CA PHE A 15 -8.19 -10.76 6.89
C PHE A 15 -7.88 -9.98 5.62
N ASN A 16 -6.87 -9.09 5.64
CA ASN A 16 -6.55 -8.29 4.46
C ASN A 16 -6.00 -9.14 3.30
N GLU A 17 -5.30 -10.23 3.58
CA GLU A 17 -4.90 -11.21 2.57
C GLU A 17 -6.11 -11.82 1.83
N ARG A 18 -7.22 -12.07 2.54
CA ARG A 18 -8.46 -12.55 1.90
C ARG A 18 -9.04 -11.50 0.95
N VAL A 19 -8.94 -10.22 1.29
CA VAL A 19 -9.31 -9.12 0.37
C VAL A 19 -8.42 -9.15 -0.87
N LEU A 20 -7.09 -9.29 -0.70
CA LEU A 20 -6.15 -9.40 -1.82
C LEU A 20 -6.44 -10.62 -2.69
N SER A 21 -6.89 -11.74 -2.10
CA SER A 21 -7.20 -12.96 -2.85
C SER A 21 -8.31 -12.76 -3.89
N LEU A 22 -9.24 -11.83 -3.64
CA LEU A 22 -10.30 -11.47 -4.59
C LEU A 22 -9.74 -10.77 -5.84
N ALA A 23 -8.57 -10.15 -5.76
CA ALA A 23 -7.90 -9.57 -6.93
C ALA A 23 -7.37 -10.65 -7.91
N ARG A 24 -7.25 -11.90 -7.46
CA ARG A 24 -6.82 -13.04 -8.28
C ARG A 24 -7.97 -13.91 -8.76
N GLU A 25 -9.17 -13.73 -8.22
CA GLU A 25 -10.28 -14.62 -8.49
C GLU A 25 -10.88 -14.33 -9.87
N THR A 26 -10.77 -15.28 -10.80
CA THR A 26 -11.23 -15.10 -12.19
C THR A 26 -12.76 -15.07 -12.34
N SER A 27 -13.49 -15.49 -11.31
CA SER A 27 -14.94 -15.32 -11.21
C SER A 27 -15.35 -13.85 -10.98
N VAL A 28 -14.42 -13.03 -10.47
CA VAL A 28 -14.62 -11.60 -10.20
C VAL A 28 -14.30 -10.79 -11.46
N PRO A 29 -15.17 -9.85 -11.89
CA PRO A 29 -14.90 -9.00 -13.04
C PRO A 29 -13.57 -8.24 -12.93
N LEU A 30 -12.87 -8.05 -14.05
CA LEU A 30 -11.51 -7.50 -14.07
C LEU A 30 -11.37 -6.16 -13.32
N LEU A 31 -12.29 -5.21 -13.54
CA LEU A 31 -12.24 -3.93 -12.84
C LEU A 31 -12.53 -4.05 -11.34
N GLU A 32 -13.35 -5.02 -10.92
CA GLU A 32 -13.57 -5.31 -9.50
C GLU A 32 -12.31 -5.92 -8.86
N ARG A 33 -11.57 -6.76 -9.58
CA ARG A 33 -10.26 -7.27 -9.13
C ARG A 33 -9.24 -6.16 -8.90
N VAL A 34 -9.19 -5.17 -9.80
CA VAL A 34 -8.36 -3.96 -9.65
C VAL A 34 -8.79 -3.17 -8.41
N LYS A 35 -10.09 -3.02 -8.18
CA LYS A 35 -10.61 -2.37 -6.96
C LYS A 35 -10.20 -3.14 -5.71
N PHE A 36 -10.29 -4.46 -5.67
CA PHE A 36 -9.83 -5.24 -4.51
C PHE A 36 -8.32 -5.09 -4.25
N CYS A 37 -7.52 -5.01 -5.33
CA CYS A 37 -6.10 -4.68 -5.22
C CYS A 37 -5.88 -3.30 -4.57
N ALA A 38 -6.68 -2.29 -4.93
CA ALA A 38 -6.62 -0.96 -4.31
C ALA A 38 -7.17 -0.93 -2.87
N ILE A 39 -8.26 -1.65 -2.59
CA ILE A 39 -8.84 -1.78 -1.25
C ILE A 39 -7.84 -2.42 -0.28
N PHE A 40 -7.10 -3.44 -0.72
CA PHE A 40 -6.02 -4.02 0.07
C PHE A 40 -4.99 -2.97 0.51
N SER A 41 -4.55 -2.08 -0.40
CA SER A 41 -3.64 -0.96 -0.06
C SER A 41 -4.27 0.02 0.92
N GLY A 42 -5.50 0.47 0.66
CA GLY A 42 -6.17 1.43 1.55
C GLY A 42 -6.38 0.88 2.97
N ASN A 43 -6.73 -0.40 3.09
CA ASN A 43 -6.81 -1.08 4.37
C ASN A 43 -5.43 -1.13 5.06
N LEU A 44 -4.37 -1.40 4.30
CA LEU A 44 -3.01 -1.48 4.83
C LEU A 44 -2.56 -0.11 5.36
N ASP A 45 -2.88 0.98 4.65
CA ASP A 45 -2.61 2.34 5.11
C ASP A 45 -3.28 2.63 6.47
N GLU A 46 -4.57 2.30 6.61
CA GLU A 46 -5.30 2.44 7.87
C GLU A 46 -4.67 1.59 8.99
N PHE A 47 -4.27 0.36 8.67
CA PHE A 47 -3.59 -0.51 9.62
C PHE A 47 -2.25 0.09 10.11
N PHE A 48 -1.48 0.71 9.23
CA PHE A 48 -0.25 1.40 9.62
C PHE A 48 -0.53 2.64 10.48
N GLN A 49 -1.49 3.47 10.06
CA GLN A 49 -1.85 4.70 10.75
C GLN A 49 -2.39 4.46 12.17
N VAL A 50 -3.19 3.40 12.37
CA VAL A 50 -3.83 3.12 13.65
C VAL A 50 -3.03 2.09 14.46
N ARG A 51 -2.81 0.91 13.90
CA ARG A 51 -2.38 -0.27 14.66
C ARG A 51 -0.88 -0.33 14.85
N VAL A 52 -0.11 -0.10 13.78
CA VAL A 52 1.35 -0.04 13.86
C VAL A 52 1.80 1.15 14.70
N ALA A 53 1.13 2.30 14.57
CA ALA A 53 1.36 3.46 15.43
C ALA A 53 1.15 3.15 16.92
N ALA A 54 0.04 2.48 17.27
CA ALA A 54 -0.23 2.06 18.64
C ALA A 54 0.84 1.09 19.18
N LEU A 55 1.27 0.09 18.39
CA LEU A 55 2.35 -0.83 18.76
C LEU A 55 3.67 -0.08 18.98
N LYS A 56 4.02 0.87 18.12
CA LYS A 56 5.22 1.71 18.30
C LYS A 56 5.14 2.55 19.59
N GLY A 57 3.96 3.08 19.90
CA GLY A 57 3.71 3.77 21.18
C GLY A 57 3.95 2.88 22.39
N GLN A 58 3.49 1.63 22.36
CA GLN A 58 3.73 0.65 23.43
C GLN A 58 5.22 0.32 23.60
N VAL A 59 5.96 0.18 22.49
CA VAL A 59 7.42 0.00 22.53
C VAL A 59 8.09 1.21 23.19
N ALA A 60 7.73 2.43 22.79
CA ALA A 60 8.32 3.66 23.34
C ALA A 60 8.03 3.83 24.84
N ALA A 61 6.85 3.41 25.29
CA ALA A 61 6.47 3.43 26.70
C ALA A 61 7.07 2.27 27.54
N GLY A 62 7.83 1.36 26.92
CA GLY A 62 8.43 0.22 27.61
C GLY A 62 7.41 -0.78 28.14
N VAL A 63 6.23 -0.86 27.52
CA VAL A 63 5.15 -1.75 27.97
C VAL A 63 5.62 -3.20 27.85
N PRO A 64 5.61 -3.98 28.95
CA PRO A 64 5.98 -5.39 28.91
C PRO A 64 4.96 -6.18 28.07
N SER A 65 5.30 -7.43 27.72
CA SER A 65 4.47 -8.28 26.85
C SER A 65 2.99 -8.21 27.19
N SER A 66 2.14 -7.91 26.20
CA SER A 66 0.69 -7.93 26.37
C SER A 66 0.18 -9.38 26.42
N ALA A 67 -0.90 -9.60 27.18
CA ALA A 67 -1.46 -10.91 27.45
C ALA A 67 -2.56 -11.27 26.42
N ALA A 68 -2.23 -12.23 25.54
CA ALA A 68 -3.12 -13.17 24.85
C ALA A 68 -2.28 -14.24 24.10
N ASP A 69 -1.12 -13.84 23.59
CA ASP A 69 -0.19 -14.62 22.75
C ASP A 69 1.28 -14.60 23.23
N GLY A 70 1.62 -13.76 24.21
CA GLY A 70 2.94 -13.74 24.84
C GLY A 70 4.04 -13.09 24.01
N LEU A 71 3.69 -12.36 22.94
CA LEU A 71 4.65 -11.60 22.13
C LEU A 71 4.79 -10.17 22.67
N SER A 72 6.04 -9.73 22.89
CA SER A 72 6.33 -8.33 23.17
C SER A 72 5.98 -7.43 21.97
N PRO A 73 5.61 -6.15 22.19
CA PRO A 73 5.28 -5.23 21.10
C PRO A 73 6.35 -5.17 19.99
N THR A 74 7.64 -5.22 20.36
CA THR A 74 8.75 -5.28 19.39
C THR A 74 8.71 -6.55 18.53
N ARG A 75 8.43 -7.72 19.12
CA ARG A 75 8.31 -8.97 18.36
C ARG A 75 7.09 -8.95 17.45
N GLN A 76 5.99 -8.34 17.89
CA GLN A 76 4.81 -8.16 17.05
C GLN A 76 5.11 -7.27 15.84
N LEU A 77 5.80 -6.13 16.04
CA LEU A 77 6.22 -5.26 14.94
C LEU A 77 7.11 -5.99 13.91
N ASN A 78 8.05 -6.81 14.37
CA ASN A 78 8.90 -7.61 13.48
C ASN A 78 8.09 -8.62 12.67
N ALA A 79 7.16 -9.34 13.31
CA ALA A 79 6.29 -10.30 12.65
C ALA A 79 5.35 -9.62 11.63
N VAL A 80 4.77 -8.47 12.00
CA VAL A 80 3.96 -7.64 11.11
C VAL A 80 4.78 -7.19 9.90
N GLY A 81 6.00 -6.69 10.11
CA GLY A 81 6.88 -6.24 9.01
C GLY A 81 7.16 -7.35 8.00
N GLN A 82 7.54 -8.54 8.46
CA GLN A 82 7.78 -9.70 7.59
C GLN A 82 6.52 -10.11 6.82
N ARG A 83 5.36 -10.11 7.48
CA ARG A 83 4.09 -10.49 6.85
C ARG A 83 3.63 -9.46 5.82
N VAL A 84 3.76 -8.17 6.12
CA VAL A 84 3.45 -7.08 5.19
C VAL A 84 4.35 -7.14 3.97
N GLU A 85 5.66 -7.35 4.13
CA GLU A 85 6.59 -7.47 3.01
C GLU A 85 6.16 -8.58 2.04
N SER A 86 5.77 -9.74 2.57
CA SER A 86 5.26 -10.85 1.76
C SER A 86 3.96 -10.49 1.03
N LEU A 87 3.03 -9.79 1.68
CA LEU A 87 1.73 -9.45 1.09
C LEU A 87 1.87 -8.36 0.02
N VAL A 88 2.72 -7.36 0.25
CA VAL A 88 3.00 -6.30 -0.73
C VAL A 88 3.67 -6.87 -1.97
N LYS A 89 4.64 -7.78 -1.82
CA LYS A 89 5.25 -8.47 -2.98
C LYS A 89 4.22 -9.25 -3.80
N GLU A 90 3.29 -9.95 -3.15
CA GLU A 90 2.22 -10.64 -3.87
C GLU A 90 1.25 -9.66 -4.53
N GLN A 91 0.91 -8.54 -3.87
CA GLN A 91 0.10 -7.49 -4.47
C GLN A 91 0.76 -6.89 -5.72
N GLU A 92 2.05 -6.57 -5.65
CA GLU A 92 2.84 -6.07 -6.79
C GLU A 92 2.82 -7.07 -7.94
N ARG A 93 3.04 -8.35 -7.65
CA ARG A 93 2.97 -9.43 -8.64
C ARG A 93 1.58 -9.49 -9.30
N ILE A 94 0.50 -9.49 -8.50
CA ILE A 94 -0.87 -9.49 -9.01
C ILE A 94 -1.12 -8.27 -9.91
N LEU A 95 -0.71 -7.08 -9.48
CA LEU A 95 -0.94 -5.87 -10.24
C LEU A 95 -0.17 -5.88 -11.57
N LEU A 96 1.14 -6.12 -11.50
CA LEU A 96 2.06 -5.95 -12.62
C LEU A 96 2.02 -7.12 -13.61
N GLU A 97 1.91 -8.35 -13.11
CA GLU A 97 2.00 -9.56 -13.93
C GLU A 97 0.63 -10.11 -14.32
N ASP A 98 -0.44 -9.81 -13.56
CA ASP A 98 -1.78 -10.33 -13.85
C ASP A 98 -2.74 -9.22 -14.34
N LEU A 99 -2.96 -8.17 -13.54
CA LEU A 99 -4.04 -7.21 -13.78
C LEU A 99 -3.75 -6.21 -14.91
N LEU A 100 -2.56 -5.59 -14.92
CA LEU A 100 -2.20 -4.62 -15.96
C LEU A 100 -2.15 -5.25 -17.36
N PRO A 101 -1.60 -6.46 -17.56
CA PRO A 101 -1.66 -7.14 -18.86
C PRO A 101 -3.11 -7.43 -19.31
N LEU A 102 -3.95 -7.93 -18.41
CA LEU A 102 -5.36 -8.19 -18.73
C LEU A 102 -6.14 -6.92 -19.07
N LEU A 103 -5.82 -5.80 -18.43
CA LEU A 103 -6.40 -4.50 -18.78
C LEU A 103 -5.95 -4.05 -20.17
N ALA A 104 -4.69 -4.25 -20.51
CA ALA A 104 -4.15 -3.90 -21.82
C ALA A 104 -4.84 -4.68 -22.96
N GLU A 105 -5.16 -5.97 -22.73
CA GLU A 105 -5.96 -6.77 -23.67
C GLU A 105 -7.37 -6.19 -23.91
N GLN A 106 -7.90 -5.45 -22.94
CA GLN A 106 -9.18 -4.74 -23.04
C GLN A 106 -9.02 -3.28 -23.50
N GLY A 107 -7.82 -2.88 -23.94
CA GLY A 107 -7.53 -1.52 -24.42
C GLY A 107 -7.31 -0.48 -23.31
N ILE A 108 -7.07 -0.92 -22.07
CA ILE A 108 -6.80 -0.04 -20.92
C ILE A 108 -5.32 -0.20 -20.52
N THR A 109 -4.50 0.80 -20.81
CA THR A 109 -3.05 0.76 -20.54
C THR A 109 -2.63 1.92 -19.66
N VAL A 110 -1.78 1.64 -18.67
CA VAL A 110 -1.09 2.68 -17.89
C VAL A 110 0.24 2.96 -18.55
N CYS A 111 0.34 4.07 -19.29
CA CYS A 111 1.53 4.42 -20.05
C CYS A 111 2.53 5.23 -19.20
N ARG A 112 3.81 5.00 -19.45
CA ARG A 112 4.93 5.81 -18.98
C ARG A 112 5.20 6.95 -19.97
N TRP A 113 5.84 8.02 -19.50
CA TRP A 113 6.14 9.20 -20.32
C TRP A 113 6.80 8.87 -21.68
N HIS A 114 7.77 7.96 -21.67
CA HIS A 114 8.51 7.57 -22.88
C HIS A 114 7.73 6.65 -23.83
N GLU A 115 6.57 6.14 -23.41
CA GLU A 115 5.68 5.31 -24.24
C GLU A 115 4.65 6.17 -24.99
N LEU A 116 4.55 7.46 -24.65
CA LEU A 116 3.63 8.40 -25.27
C LEU A 116 4.19 8.95 -26.58
N THR A 117 3.30 9.21 -27.53
CA THR A 117 3.61 9.96 -28.75
C THR A 117 4.02 11.40 -28.44
N THR A 118 4.71 12.06 -29.38
CA THR A 118 5.11 13.47 -29.25
C THR A 118 3.90 14.39 -29.02
N ASP A 119 2.76 14.09 -29.66
CA ASP A 119 1.53 14.88 -29.53
C ASP A 119 0.91 14.72 -28.14
N GLU A 120 0.82 13.49 -27.63
CA GLU A 120 0.35 13.21 -26.27
C GLU A 120 1.25 13.87 -25.21
N GLN A 121 2.57 13.79 -25.38
CA GLN A 121 3.52 14.48 -24.51
C GLN A 121 3.28 15.98 -24.53
N SER A 122 3.12 16.59 -25.70
CA SER A 122 2.84 18.03 -25.82
C SER A 122 1.54 18.42 -25.11
N GLN A 123 0.48 17.62 -25.25
CA GLN A 123 -0.80 17.85 -24.57
C GLN A 123 -0.65 17.75 -23.04
N LEU A 124 0.04 16.73 -22.54
CA LEU A 124 0.26 16.56 -21.10
C LEU A 124 1.17 17.65 -20.52
N SER A 125 2.20 18.10 -21.23
CA SER A 125 3.02 19.24 -20.80
C SER A 125 2.18 20.51 -20.69
N GLN A 126 1.32 20.79 -21.68
CA GLN A 126 0.42 21.94 -21.61
C GLN A 126 -0.58 21.84 -20.45
N PHE A 127 -1.10 20.64 -20.19
CA PHE A 127 -1.96 20.38 -19.04
C PHE A 127 -1.22 20.60 -17.73
N PHE A 128 0.01 20.09 -17.62
CA PHE A 128 0.86 20.30 -16.46
C PHE A 128 1.09 21.78 -16.20
N ASP A 129 1.55 22.54 -17.18
CA ASP A 129 1.86 23.97 -17.03
C ASP A 129 0.63 24.80 -16.65
N ARG A 130 -0.54 24.48 -17.22
CA ARG A 130 -1.76 25.27 -17.04
C ARG A 130 -2.60 24.89 -15.83
N GLN A 131 -2.59 23.61 -15.42
CA GLN A 131 -3.50 23.09 -14.41
C GLN A 131 -2.80 22.50 -13.18
N LEU A 132 -1.68 21.79 -13.36
CA LEU A 132 -0.98 21.15 -12.24
C LEU A 132 0.05 22.10 -11.60
N PHE A 133 0.94 22.69 -12.38
CA PHE A 133 2.02 23.54 -11.88
C PHE A 133 1.52 24.70 -10.98
N PRO A 134 0.43 25.41 -11.31
CA PRO A 134 -0.06 26.52 -10.47
C PRO A 134 -0.53 26.11 -9.08
N VAL A 135 -0.86 24.83 -8.86
CA VAL A 135 -1.29 24.31 -7.56
C VAL A 135 -0.18 23.55 -6.82
N LEU A 136 0.98 23.33 -7.45
CA LEU A 136 2.14 22.73 -6.81
C LEU A 136 2.93 23.79 -6.05
N THR A 137 3.33 23.47 -4.83
CA THR A 137 4.28 24.28 -4.05
C THR A 137 5.62 23.55 -3.99
N PRO A 138 6.64 23.97 -4.77
CA PRO A 138 7.96 23.34 -4.72
C PRO A 138 8.57 23.53 -3.33
N LEU A 139 8.95 22.44 -2.69
CA LEU A 139 9.65 22.46 -1.40
C LEU A 139 11.15 22.29 -1.66
N ALA A 140 11.94 23.32 -1.37
CA ALA A 140 13.40 23.24 -1.42
C ALA A 140 13.92 22.60 -0.12
N VAL A 141 14.84 21.63 -0.26
CA VAL A 141 15.52 21.00 0.88
C VAL A 141 16.99 21.39 0.80
N ASP A 142 17.49 22.06 1.83
CA ASP A 142 18.89 22.40 1.98
C ASP A 142 19.36 22.18 3.44
N PRO A 143 20.68 22.03 3.69
CA PRO A 143 21.20 21.73 5.03
C PRO A 143 21.00 22.84 6.08
N ALA A 144 20.70 24.07 5.67
CA ALA A 144 20.57 25.22 6.56
C ALA A 144 19.14 25.39 7.13
N HIS A 145 18.15 24.63 6.62
CA HIS A 145 16.77 24.68 7.07
C HIS A 145 16.25 23.32 7.57
N PRO A 146 15.33 23.29 8.55
CA PRO A 146 14.65 22.07 8.95
C PRO A 146 13.93 21.41 7.77
N PHE A 147 13.88 20.09 7.78
CA PHE A 147 13.16 19.34 6.76
C PHE A 147 11.69 19.77 6.72
N PRO A 148 11.12 20.05 5.54
CA PRO A 148 9.76 20.57 5.43
C PRO A 148 8.73 19.55 5.93
N TYR A 149 7.61 20.06 6.44
CA TYR A 149 6.47 19.23 6.80
C TYR A 149 5.93 18.50 5.56
N ILE A 150 5.73 17.18 5.66
CA ILE A 150 5.08 16.35 4.65
C ILE A 150 3.71 15.94 5.21
N SER A 151 2.65 16.25 4.48
CA SER A 151 1.27 15.81 4.77
C SER A 151 1.01 14.39 4.31
#